data_AF-A0A8S3YPL6-F1
#
_entry.id   AF-A0A8S3YPL6-F1
#
_cell.length_a   1.000
_cell.length_b   1.000
_cell.length_c   1.000
_cell.angle_alpha   90.00
_cell.angle_beta   90.00
_cell.angle_gamma   90.00
#
_symmetry.space_group_name_H-M   'P 1'
#
loop_
_entity.id
_entity.type
_entity.pdbx_description
1 polymer ?
#
loop_
_entity_poly.entity_id
_entity_poly.type
_entity_poly.pdbx_seq_one_letter_code
_entity_poly.pdbx_strand_id
1 'polypeptide(L)'
;MANVTEFELEKLRAELQQEIQMKEMLDQSSAELKATIDELERRYDSIENEGNEWKTRFETQTEMNLQLEKQNLLLKEKIEEAKRNLKEAGKSPRDNRAFDDLADASPQMVKSLERERNSLYSQLRDLEWRLDQESKAYHKANDERKQYVLEINATKVNIGDLRARQRQTVLAAQEAPPRITSRSNPGETPRSYRNNGGNIPEDQRILDPRYGPIRKTAGVKALPSLD
;
A
#
# COMPACT_ATOMS: atom_id res chain seq x y z
N MET A 1 -52.27 -58.73 -26.91
CA MET A 1 -51.10 -58.02 -26.35
C MET A 1 -50.11 -59.09 -25.94
N ALA A 2 -48.94 -59.16 -26.57
CA ALA A 2 -47.94 -60.17 -26.24
C ALA A 2 -47.36 -59.87 -24.86
N ASN A 3 -47.36 -60.86 -23.95
CA ASN A 3 -46.75 -60.74 -22.63
C ASN A 3 -45.24 -60.70 -22.81
N VAL A 4 -44.66 -59.51 -22.67
CA VAL A 4 -43.21 -59.34 -22.58
C VAL A 4 -42.71 -60.12 -21.37
N THR A 5 -41.74 -61.00 -21.59
CA THR A 5 -41.18 -61.81 -20.51
C THR A 5 -40.30 -60.96 -19.62
N GLU A 6 -40.20 -61.31 -18.33
CA GLU A 6 -39.35 -60.62 -17.36
C GLU A 6 -37.89 -60.51 -17.82
N PHE A 7 -37.42 -61.53 -18.57
CA PHE A 7 -36.10 -61.55 -19.20
C PHE A 7 -35.94 -60.49 -20.31
N GLU A 8 -36.96 -60.27 -21.14
CA GLU A 8 -36.94 -59.22 -22.16
C GLU A 8 -36.97 -57.82 -21.54
N LEU A 9 -37.70 -57.66 -20.43
CA LEU A 9 -37.70 -56.42 -19.66
C LEU A 9 -36.33 -56.12 -19.06
N GLU A 10 -35.66 -57.13 -18.50
CA GLU A 10 -34.32 -56.96 -17.92
C GLU A 10 -33.27 -56.66 -19.00
N LYS A 11 -33.37 -57.32 -20.16
CA LYS A 11 -32.52 -57.03 -21.32
C LYS A 11 -32.70 -55.59 -21.81
N LEU A 12 -33.94 -55.13 -21.95
CA LEU A 12 -34.24 -53.74 -22.35
C LEU A 12 -33.74 -52.72 -21.32
N ARG A 13 -33.78 -53.04 -20.02
CA ARG A 13 -33.22 -52.17 -18.96
C ARG A 13 -31.70 -52.06 -19.08
N ALA A 14 -31.02 -53.17 -19.32
CA ALA A 14 -29.57 -53.19 -19.51
C ALA A 14 -29.14 -52.41 -20.75
N GLU A 15 -29.85 -52.59 -21.88
CA GLU A 15 -29.62 -51.82 -23.12
C GLU A 15 -29.84 -50.32 -22.90
N LEU A 16 -30.94 -49.93 -22.24
CA LEU A 16 -31.21 -48.54 -21.90
C LEU A 16 -30.12 -47.93 -21.02
N GLN A 17 -29.62 -48.69 -20.03
CA GLN A 17 -28.56 -48.22 -19.14
C GLN A 17 -27.23 -48.05 -19.87
N GLN A 18 -26.91 -48.95 -20.79
CA GLN A 18 -25.74 -48.82 -21.66
C GLN A 18 -25.85 -47.59 -22.58
N GLU A 19 -27.02 -47.35 -23.18
CA GLU A 19 -27.26 -46.16 -24.00
C GLU A 19 -27.13 -44.86 -23.22
N ILE A 20 -27.64 -44.82 -21.97
CA ILE A 20 -27.48 -43.67 -21.07
C ILE A 20 -25.99 -43.40 -20.80
N GLN A 21 -25.22 -44.43 -20.43
CA GLN A 21 -23.78 -44.28 -20.19
C GLN A 21 -23.02 -43.82 -21.43
N MET A 22 -23.35 -44.37 -22.60
CA MET A 22 -22.73 -43.97 -23.87
C MET A 22 -23.05 -42.51 -24.20
N LYS A 23 -24.31 -42.09 -23.98
CA LYS A 23 -24.73 -40.70 -24.16
C LYS A 23 -23.97 -39.77 -23.21
N GLU A 24 -23.85 -40.12 -21.93
CA GLU A 24 -23.11 -39.32 -20.95
C GLU A 24 -21.62 -39.15 -21.35
N MET A 25 -20.98 -40.22 -21.82
CA MET A 25 -19.60 -40.14 -22.31
C MET A 25 -19.47 -39.23 -23.54
N LEU A 26 -20.44 -39.29 -24.48
CA LEU A 26 -20.45 -38.43 -25.66
C LEU A 26 -20.73 -36.96 -25.29
N ASP A 27 -21.64 -36.70 -24.36
CA ASP A 27 -21.94 -35.36 -23.87
C ASP A 27 -20.71 -34.75 -23.19
N GLN A 28 -19.99 -35.53 -22.38
CA GLN A 28 -18.73 -35.13 -21.75
C GLN A 28 -17.64 -34.82 -22.79
N SER A 29 -17.44 -35.71 -23.77
CA SER A 29 -16.47 -35.49 -24.84
C SER A 29 -16.83 -34.26 -25.70
N SER A 30 -18.11 -34.04 -25.98
CA SER A 30 -18.58 -32.85 -26.69
C SER A 30 -18.32 -31.57 -25.90
N ALA A 31 -18.52 -31.59 -24.59
CA ALA A 31 -18.22 -30.46 -23.72
C ALA A 31 -16.72 -30.14 -23.68
N GLU A 32 -15.87 -31.17 -23.61
CA GLU A 32 -14.41 -31.02 -23.68
C GLU A 32 -13.94 -30.49 -25.03
N LEU A 33 -14.54 -30.96 -26.13
CA LEU A 33 -14.26 -30.46 -27.47
C LEU A 33 -14.68 -28.99 -27.63
N LYS A 34 -15.83 -28.60 -27.10
CA LYS A 34 -16.24 -27.18 -27.07
C LYS A 34 -15.27 -26.33 -26.26
N ALA A 35 -14.88 -26.79 -25.07
CA ALA A 35 -13.93 -26.07 -24.23
C ALA A 35 -12.55 -25.93 -24.91
N THR A 36 -12.09 -26.94 -25.65
CA THR A 36 -10.84 -26.86 -26.41
C THR A 36 -10.96 -25.93 -27.63
N ILE A 37 -12.10 -25.90 -28.32
CA ILE A 37 -12.38 -24.91 -29.37
C ILE A 37 -12.33 -23.49 -28.78
N ASP A 38 -13.04 -23.24 -27.68
CA ASP A 38 -13.08 -21.93 -27.02
C ASP A 38 -11.68 -21.45 -26.57
N GLU A 39 -10.83 -22.38 -26.11
CA GLU A 39 -9.44 -22.09 -25.76
C GLU A 39 -8.58 -21.75 -26.99
N LEU A 40 -8.75 -22.49 -28.09
CA LEU A 40 -8.02 -22.24 -29.32
C LEU A 40 -8.43 -20.91 -29.98
N GLU A 41 -9.71 -20.56 -29.96
CA GLU A 41 -10.21 -19.27 -30.44
C GLU A 41 -9.63 -18.12 -29.61
N ARG A 42 -9.62 -18.24 -28.27
CA ARG A 42 -8.98 -17.24 -27.40
C ARG A 42 -7.48 -17.07 -27.66
N ARG A 43 -6.77 -18.16 -27.95
CA ARG A 43 -5.34 -18.09 -28.32
C ARG A 43 -5.13 -17.43 -29.67
N TYR A 44 -5.99 -17.73 -30.64
CA TYR A 44 -5.94 -17.14 -31.97
C TYR A 44 -6.07 -15.61 -31.90
N ASP A 45 -7.02 -15.11 -31.12
CA ASP A 45 -7.22 -13.66 -30.92
C ASP A 45 -6.01 -13.00 -30.24
N SER A 46 -5.32 -13.70 -29.35
CA SER A 46 -4.09 -13.21 -28.70
C SER A 46 -2.93 -13.05 -29.69
N ILE A 47 -2.81 -13.95 -30.67
CA ILE A 47 -1.72 -13.95 -31.65
C ILE A 47 -1.79 -12.72 -32.56
N GLU A 48 -2.99 -12.25 -32.92
CA GLU A 48 -3.16 -11.03 -33.73
C GLU A 48 -2.60 -9.78 -33.01
N ASN A 49 -2.72 -9.73 -31.69
CA ASN A 49 -2.17 -8.64 -30.88
C ASN A 49 -0.64 -8.72 -30.72
N GLU A 50 -0.06 -9.91 -30.58
CA GLU A 50 1.40 -10.12 -30.50
C GLU A 50 2.12 -9.77 -31.81
N GLY A 51 1.46 -9.98 -32.95
CA GLY A 51 1.98 -9.61 -34.27
C GLY A 51 2.26 -8.11 -34.45
N ASN A 52 1.66 -7.25 -33.63
CA ASN A 52 1.86 -5.80 -33.68
C ASN A 52 2.96 -5.31 -32.74
N GLU A 53 3.33 -6.09 -31.72
CA GLU A 53 4.29 -5.66 -30.71
C GLU A 53 5.72 -5.62 -31.26
N TRP A 54 6.17 -6.67 -31.95
CA TRP A 54 7.51 -6.70 -32.54
C TRP A 54 7.68 -5.61 -33.60
N LYS A 55 6.63 -5.32 -34.37
CA LYS A 55 6.62 -4.26 -35.38
C LYS A 55 6.74 -2.89 -34.74
N THR A 56 5.92 -2.62 -33.70
CA THR A 56 6.00 -1.36 -32.93
C THR A 56 7.38 -1.18 -32.30
N ARG A 57 7.95 -2.24 -31.71
CA ARG A 57 9.29 -2.22 -31.13
C ARG A 57 10.36 -1.96 -32.19
N PHE A 58 10.27 -2.62 -33.35
CA PHE A 58 11.20 -2.43 -34.46
C PHE A 58 11.15 -1.00 -35.02
N GLU A 59 9.93 -0.45 -35.22
CA GLU A 59 9.73 0.91 -35.71
C GLU A 59 10.29 1.94 -34.72
N THR A 60 10.00 1.78 -33.42
CA THR A 60 10.54 2.64 -32.35
C THR A 60 12.07 2.57 -32.28
N GLN A 61 12.65 1.37 -32.39
CA GLN A 61 14.10 1.19 -32.36
C GLN A 61 14.78 1.81 -33.59
N THR A 62 14.19 1.64 -34.77
CA THR A 62 14.65 2.25 -36.01
C THR A 62 14.64 3.78 -35.90
N GLU A 63 13.57 4.37 -35.35
CA GLU A 63 13.49 5.81 -35.15
C GLU A 63 14.56 6.31 -34.16
N MET A 64 14.74 5.61 -33.04
CA MET A 64 15.78 5.94 -32.05
C MET A 64 17.18 5.86 -32.67
N ASN A 65 17.46 4.82 -33.46
CA ASN A 65 18.74 4.66 -34.15
C ASN A 65 18.98 5.83 -35.12
N LEU A 66 17.97 6.26 -35.88
CA LEU A 66 18.07 7.41 -36.77
C LEU A 66 18.38 8.71 -36.00
N GLN A 67 17.80 8.90 -34.82
CA GLN A 67 18.11 10.06 -33.98
C GLN A 67 19.55 10.00 -33.45
N LEU A 68 20.01 8.83 -33.02
CA LEU A 68 21.40 8.62 -32.57
C LEU A 68 22.41 8.84 -33.69
N GLU A 69 22.12 8.41 -34.92
CA GLU A 69 22.95 8.67 -36.09
C GLU A 69 23.09 10.16 -36.38
N LYS A 70 21.98 10.91 -36.33
CA LYS A 70 22.00 12.38 -36.46
C LYS A 70 22.85 13.04 -35.38
N GLN A 71 22.72 12.61 -34.12
CA GLN A 71 23.54 13.11 -33.02
C GLN A 71 25.02 12.78 -33.20
N ASN A 72 25.33 11.56 -33.67
CA ASN A 72 26.71 11.14 -33.93
C ASN A 72 27.36 11.99 -35.01
N LEU A 73 26.63 12.31 -36.08
CA LEU A 73 27.09 13.17 -37.17
C LEU A 73 27.38 14.60 -36.65
N LEU A 74 26.44 15.17 -35.89
CA LEU A 74 26.60 16.51 -35.32
C LEU A 74 27.79 16.59 -34.33
N LEU A 75 27.99 15.57 -33.51
CA LEU A 75 29.14 15.52 -32.60
C LEU A 75 30.46 15.37 -33.36
N LYS A 76 30.50 14.54 -34.41
CA LYS A 76 31.68 14.43 -35.28
C LYS A 76 32.01 15.77 -35.94
N GLU A 77 31.00 16.47 -36.44
CA GLU A 77 31.18 17.82 -37.02
C GLU A 77 31.73 18.80 -36.00
N LYS A 78 31.17 18.86 -34.78
CA LYS A 78 31.68 19.71 -33.69
C LYS A 78 33.13 19.38 -33.30
N ILE A 79 33.50 18.10 -33.30
CA ILE A 79 34.88 17.69 -33.03
C ILE A 79 35.81 18.17 -34.15
N GLU A 80 35.42 18.01 -35.41
CA GLU A 80 36.23 18.48 -36.54
C GLU A 80 36.32 20.01 -36.59
N GLU A 81 35.25 20.73 -36.26
CA GLU A 81 35.26 22.18 -36.10
C GLU A 81 36.21 22.61 -34.96
N ALA A 82 36.14 21.98 -33.80
CA ALA A 82 37.06 22.26 -32.70
C ALA A 82 38.53 22.00 -33.07
N LYS A 83 38.81 20.92 -33.83
CA LYS A 83 40.16 20.63 -34.36
C LYS A 83 40.62 21.70 -35.35
N ARG A 84 39.75 22.16 -36.26
CA ARG A 84 40.07 23.26 -37.19
C ARG A 84 40.36 24.54 -36.42
N ASN A 85 39.52 24.90 -35.45
CA ASN A 85 39.70 26.08 -34.60
C ASN A 85 41.04 26.04 -33.83
N LEU A 86 41.44 24.89 -33.29
CA LEU A 86 42.73 24.71 -32.63
C LEU A 86 43.91 24.88 -33.61
N LYS A 87 43.78 24.32 -34.81
CA LYS A 87 44.79 24.43 -35.88
C LYS A 87 44.92 25.86 -36.41
N GLU A 88 43.81 26.57 -36.60
CA GLU A 88 43.75 27.96 -37.04
C GLU A 88 44.28 28.94 -35.98
N ALA A 89 44.03 28.65 -34.69
CA ALA A 89 44.60 29.40 -33.59
C ALA A 89 46.13 29.22 -33.43
N GLY A 90 46.77 28.42 -34.29
CA GLY A 90 48.22 28.16 -34.21
C GLY A 90 48.63 27.42 -32.94
N LYS A 91 47.69 26.75 -32.26
CA LYS A 91 47.93 26.00 -31.02
C LYS A 91 47.93 24.51 -31.35
N SER A 92 49.09 23.96 -31.66
CA SER A 92 49.32 22.52 -31.56
C SER A 92 49.09 22.08 -30.11
N PRO A 93 48.67 20.83 -29.82
CA PRO A 93 48.76 20.29 -28.45
C PRO A 93 50.17 20.38 -27.85
N ARG A 94 51.20 20.59 -28.69
CA ARG A 94 52.59 20.88 -28.31
C ARG A 94 52.85 22.35 -27.91
N ASP A 95 51.99 23.28 -28.34
CA ASP A 95 52.00 24.69 -27.92
C ASP A 95 51.31 24.89 -26.56
N ASN A 96 50.89 23.80 -25.91
CA ASN A 96 50.66 23.74 -24.46
C ASN A 96 51.99 23.86 -23.67
N ARG A 97 52.83 24.84 -24.02
CA ARG A 97 53.72 25.49 -23.04
C ARG A 97 52.93 26.26 -21.97
N ALA A 98 51.62 26.14 -21.92
CA ALA A 98 50.79 26.45 -20.76
C ALA A 98 51.10 25.57 -19.52
N PHE A 99 52.03 24.60 -19.61
CA PHE A 99 52.64 24.04 -18.40
C PHE A 99 53.63 25.01 -17.72
N ASP A 100 54.12 26.03 -18.44
CA ASP A 100 54.93 27.11 -17.88
C ASP A 100 54.05 28.24 -17.31
N ASP A 101 52.78 28.34 -17.72
CA ASP A 101 51.78 29.21 -17.05
C ASP A 101 51.36 28.67 -15.67
N LEU A 102 51.73 27.43 -15.32
CA LEU A 102 51.64 26.92 -13.95
C LEU A 102 52.81 27.36 -13.06
N ALA A 103 53.82 28.04 -13.61
CA ALA A 103 54.85 28.70 -12.82
C ALA A 103 54.30 29.96 -12.11
N ASP A 104 53.13 30.45 -12.54
CA ASP A 104 52.49 31.67 -12.03
C ASP A 104 51.30 31.39 -11.09
N ALA A 105 51.35 30.28 -10.35
CA ALA A 105 50.62 30.19 -9.09
C ALA A 105 51.20 31.21 -8.09
N SER A 106 50.88 32.49 -8.30
CA SER A 106 51.28 33.57 -7.41
C SER A 106 50.83 33.22 -6.00
N PRO A 107 51.67 33.44 -4.96
CA PRO A 107 51.28 33.21 -3.57
C PRO A 107 49.94 33.86 -3.19
N GLN A 108 49.55 34.91 -3.90
CA GLN A 108 48.26 35.57 -3.72
C GLN A 108 47.07 34.77 -4.27
N MET A 109 47.23 34.10 -5.41
CA MET A 109 46.21 33.20 -5.99
C MET A 109 45.99 32.01 -5.05
N VAL A 110 47.07 31.40 -4.56
CA VAL A 110 46.99 30.29 -3.59
C VAL A 110 46.24 30.72 -2.33
N LYS A 111 46.59 31.88 -1.75
CA LYS A 111 45.86 32.43 -0.59
C LYS A 111 44.40 32.75 -0.89
N SER A 112 44.06 33.17 -2.11
CA SER A 112 42.67 33.42 -2.48
C SER A 112 41.87 32.12 -2.53
N LEU A 113 42.41 31.11 -3.19
CA LEU A 113 41.81 29.77 -3.27
C LEU A 113 41.70 29.11 -1.90
N GLU A 114 42.67 29.31 -1.00
CA GLU A 114 42.59 28.82 0.38
C GLU A 114 41.45 29.46 1.18
N ARG A 115 41.22 30.78 1.01
CA ARG A 115 40.10 31.48 1.63
C ARG A 115 38.77 31.01 1.07
N GLU A 116 38.67 30.86 -0.25
CA GLU A 116 37.48 30.35 -0.91
C GLU A 116 37.17 28.92 -0.47
N ARG A 117 38.18 28.03 -0.45
CA ARG A 117 38.07 26.67 0.07
C ARG A 117 37.57 26.66 1.51
N ASN A 118 38.11 27.51 2.38
CA ASN A 118 37.67 27.60 3.78
C ASN A 118 36.24 28.14 3.90
N SER A 119 35.85 29.10 3.07
CA SER A 119 34.49 29.63 3.02
C SER A 119 33.50 28.56 2.56
N LEU A 120 33.81 27.85 1.47
CA LEU A 120 32.98 26.75 0.95
C LEU A 120 32.87 25.61 1.95
N TYR A 121 33.95 25.26 2.64
CA TYR A 121 33.94 24.23 3.67
C TYR A 121 33.05 24.63 4.86
N SER A 122 33.09 25.91 5.27
CA SER A 122 32.22 26.43 6.32
C SER A 122 30.74 26.40 5.90
N GLN A 123 30.44 26.84 4.67
CA GLN A 123 29.09 26.77 4.11
C GLN A 123 28.58 25.34 4.00
N LEU A 124 29.43 24.39 3.58
CA LEU A 124 29.08 22.98 3.55
C LEU A 124 28.69 22.48 4.95
N ARG A 125 29.48 22.83 5.97
CA ARG A 125 29.21 22.44 7.36
C ARG A 125 27.89 23.02 7.88
N ASP A 126 27.59 24.28 7.54
CA ASP A 126 26.33 24.93 7.90
C ASP A 126 25.13 24.26 7.22
N LEU A 127 25.27 23.90 5.94
CA LEU A 127 24.23 23.18 5.21
C LEU A 127 23.99 21.78 5.77
N GLU A 128 25.05 21.03 6.08
CA GLU A 128 24.96 19.74 6.75
C GLU A 128 24.25 19.85 8.10
N TRP A 129 24.57 20.88 8.90
CA TRP A 129 23.90 21.10 10.17
C TRP A 129 22.43 21.44 9.99
N ARG A 130 22.09 22.30 9.03
CA ARG A 130 20.68 22.63 8.71
C ARG A 130 19.90 21.41 8.26
N LEU A 131 20.49 20.56 7.43
CA LEU A 131 19.88 19.32 6.97
C LEU A 131 19.59 18.37 8.15
N ASP A 132 20.53 18.25 9.09
CA ASP A 132 20.34 17.45 10.31
C ASP A 132 19.20 18.01 11.19
N GLN A 133 19.12 19.33 11.34
CA GLN A 133 18.01 19.97 12.07
C GLN A 133 16.66 19.75 11.38
N GLU A 134 16.61 19.92 10.06
CA GLU A 134 15.39 19.69 9.27
C GLU A 134 14.94 18.23 9.33
N SER A 135 15.88 17.28 9.25
CA SER A 135 15.61 15.86 9.42
C SER A 135 15.00 15.56 10.80
N LYS A 136 15.58 16.10 11.88
CA LYS A 136 15.04 15.96 13.24
C LYS A 136 13.64 16.56 13.37
N ALA A 137 13.42 17.76 12.83
CA ALA A 137 12.12 18.42 12.84
C ALA A 137 11.08 17.62 12.05
N TYR A 138 11.45 17.09 10.87
CA TYR A 138 10.61 16.24 10.05
C TYR A 138 10.22 14.96 10.79
N HIS A 139 11.18 14.25 11.39
CA HIS A 139 10.89 13.02 12.14
C HIS A 139 9.94 13.29 13.31
N LYS A 140 10.18 14.35 14.07
CA LYS A 140 9.28 14.78 15.16
C LYS A 140 7.86 15.04 14.64
N ALA A 141 7.71 15.87 13.61
CA ALA A 141 6.41 16.19 13.04
C ALA A 141 5.70 14.96 12.44
N ASN A 142 6.46 14.05 11.81
CA ASN A 142 5.91 12.83 11.25
C ASN A 142 5.46 11.84 12.33
N ASP A 143 6.17 11.74 13.44
CA ASP A 143 5.77 10.90 14.57
C ASP A 143 4.53 11.48 15.28
N GLU A 144 4.44 12.80 15.44
CA GLU A 144 3.21 13.49 15.89
C GLU A 144 2.04 13.20 14.93
N ARG A 145 2.26 13.28 13.61
CA ARG A 145 1.23 12.94 12.61
C ARG A 145 0.78 11.49 12.73
N LYS A 146 1.70 10.53 12.89
CA LYS A 146 1.35 9.11 13.10
C LYS A 146 0.53 8.94 14.38
N GLN A 147 0.92 9.62 15.45
CA GLN A 147 0.19 9.60 16.72
C GLN A 147 -1.25 10.10 16.53
N TYR A 148 -1.46 11.23 15.87
CA TYR A 148 -2.81 11.73 15.57
C TYR A 148 -3.61 10.76 14.69
N VAL A 149 -2.98 10.10 13.73
CA VAL A 149 -3.65 9.07 12.90
C VAL A 149 -4.13 7.90 13.77
N LEU A 150 -3.31 7.44 14.72
CA LEU A 150 -3.69 6.39 15.66
C LEU A 150 -4.88 6.83 16.53
N GLU A 151 -4.84 8.06 17.07
CA GLU A 151 -5.92 8.62 17.89
C GLU A 151 -7.23 8.79 17.10
N ILE A 152 -7.16 9.24 15.85
CA ILE A 152 -8.31 9.35 14.95
C ILE A 152 -8.90 7.96 14.70
N ASN A 153 -8.06 6.95 14.42
CA ASN A 153 -8.53 5.60 14.18
C ASN A 153 -9.17 4.98 15.43
N ALA A 154 -8.56 5.16 16.61
CA ALA A 154 -9.14 4.74 17.88
C ALA A 154 -10.49 5.42 18.14
N THR A 155 -10.58 6.73 17.89
CA THR A 155 -11.84 7.49 18.04
C THR A 155 -12.89 7.03 17.05
N LYS A 156 -12.53 6.73 15.80
CA LYS A 156 -13.46 6.18 14.79
C LYS A 156 -14.04 4.83 15.22
N VAL A 157 -13.21 3.93 15.78
CA VAL A 157 -13.66 2.65 16.32
C VAL A 157 -14.63 2.88 17.48
N ASN A 158 -14.25 3.72 18.45
CA ASN A 158 -15.11 4.07 19.58
C ASN A 158 -16.47 4.65 19.15
N ILE A 159 -16.50 5.54 18.14
CA ILE A 159 -17.74 6.07 17.58
C ILE A 159 -18.56 4.97 16.90
N GLY A 160 -17.92 4.05 16.18
CA GLY A 160 -18.55 2.88 15.58
C GLY A 160 -19.25 2.01 16.62
N ASP A 161 -18.57 1.71 17.72
CA ASP A 161 -19.08 0.93 18.83
C ASP A 161 -20.24 1.65 19.54
N LEU A 162 -20.12 2.95 19.79
CA LEU A 162 -21.20 3.77 20.36
C LEU A 162 -22.44 3.76 19.46
N ARG A 163 -22.28 3.91 18.14
CA ARG A 163 -23.38 3.82 17.18
C ARG A 163 -24.00 2.42 17.14
N ALA A 164 -23.21 1.37 17.25
CA ALA A 164 -23.70 0.00 17.30
C ALA A 164 -24.51 -0.27 18.57
N ARG A 165 -24.00 0.16 19.73
CA ARG A 165 -24.72 0.10 21.01
C ARG A 165 -26.02 0.91 20.97
N GLN A 166 -25.99 2.12 20.40
CA GLN A 166 -27.19 2.94 20.23
C GLN A 166 -28.25 2.23 19.38
N ARG A 167 -27.86 1.62 18.25
CA ARG A 167 -28.77 0.81 17.43
C ARG A 167 -29.38 -0.35 18.22
N GLN A 168 -28.56 -1.09 18.97
CA GLN A 168 -29.04 -2.17 19.84
C GLN A 168 -30.02 -1.68 20.91
N THR A 169 -29.75 -0.53 21.56
CA THR A 169 -30.68 0.04 22.55
C THR A 169 -32.00 0.49 21.94
N VAL A 170 -32.00 1.02 20.71
CA VAL A 170 -33.22 1.43 20.01
C VAL A 170 -34.06 0.22 19.56
N LEU A 171 -33.41 -0.86 19.12
CA LEU A 171 -34.08 -2.12 18.80
C LEU A 171 -34.68 -2.78 20.07
N ALA A 172 -33.91 -2.84 21.15
CA ALA A 172 -34.40 -3.36 22.44
C ALA A 172 -35.55 -2.52 23.04
N ALA A 173 -35.58 -1.21 22.78
CA ALA A 173 -36.68 -0.34 23.20
C ALA A 173 -37.96 -0.52 22.35
N GLN A 174 -37.84 -0.98 21.10
CA GLN A 174 -38.98 -1.30 20.24
C GLN A 174 -39.56 -2.70 20.53
N GLU A 175 -38.74 -3.63 21.04
CA GLU A 175 -39.18 -4.97 21.47
C GLU A 175 -39.75 -4.99 22.90
N ALA A 176 -39.66 -3.88 23.66
CA ALA A 176 -40.28 -3.77 24.97
C ALA A 176 -41.80 -3.52 24.82
N PRO A 177 -42.68 -4.34 25.45
CA PRO A 177 -44.12 -4.17 25.35
C PRO A 177 -44.57 -2.82 25.97
N PRO A 178 -45.65 -2.20 25.48
CA PRO A 178 -46.12 -0.93 26.01
C PRO A 178 -46.51 -1.12 27.48
N ARG A 179 -45.79 -0.47 28.39
CA ARG A 179 -46.25 -0.30 29.77
C ARG A 179 -47.49 0.59 29.73
N ILE A 180 -48.64 -0.07 29.83
CA ILE A 180 -49.93 0.58 30.09
C ILE A 180 -49.75 1.48 31.32
N THR A 181 -49.83 2.78 31.07
CA THR A 181 -49.94 3.79 32.12
C THR A 181 -51.30 3.63 32.79
N SER A 182 -51.34 2.97 33.94
CA SER A 182 -52.45 3.14 34.88
C SER A 182 -52.17 4.39 35.72
N ARG A 183 -53.13 5.31 35.69
CA ARG A 183 -53.06 6.66 36.26
C ARG A 183 -53.84 6.66 37.59
N SER A 184 -53.13 6.82 38.71
CA SER A 184 -53.60 7.23 40.05
C SER A 184 -52.43 7.04 41.04
N ASN A 185 -51.96 7.93 41.91
CA ASN A 185 -52.40 9.22 42.47
C ASN A 185 -51.12 10.00 42.92
N PRO A 186 -51.20 11.32 43.16
CA PRO A 186 -50.06 12.12 43.59
C PRO A 186 -49.92 12.13 45.12
N GLY A 187 -48.69 11.97 45.59
CA GLY A 187 -48.32 12.24 46.98
C GLY A 187 -48.10 10.98 47.80
N GLU A 188 -46.84 10.57 47.91
CA GLU A 188 -46.19 10.13 49.17
C GLU A 188 -44.78 9.61 48.86
N THR A 189 -43.78 10.31 49.40
CA THR A 189 -42.53 9.71 49.88
C THR A 189 -42.59 9.90 51.40
N PRO A 190 -42.16 8.94 52.25
CA PRO A 190 -40.73 8.60 52.30
C PRO A 190 -40.35 7.17 52.78
N ARG A 191 -39.11 6.78 52.43
CA ARG A 191 -38.22 5.86 53.16
C ARG A 191 -38.75 4.44 53.51
N SER A 192 -38.18 3.44 52.84
CA SER A 192 -37.74 2.22 53.52
C SER A 192 -36.38 1.76 53.01
N TYR A 193 -35.61 1.25 53.97
CA TYR A 193 -34.19 0.96 53.93
C TYR A 193 -33.83 -0.31 53.15
N ARG A 194 -32.61 -0.29 52.60
CA ARG A 194 -31.68 -1.41 52.37
C ARG A 194 -32.25 -2.67 51.69
N ASN A 195 -31.90 -2.88 50.43
CA ASN A 195 -31.14 -4.09 50.13
C ASN A 195 -30.11 -3.88 49.01
N ASN A 196 -28.98 -4.53 49.25
CA ASN A 196 -27.67 -4.33 48.67
C ASN A 196 -27.58 -5.08 47.32
N GLY A 197 -27.31 -4.38 46.22
CA GLY A 197 -27.24 -4.99 44.89
C GLY A 197 -26.83 -4.01 43.80
N GLY A 198 -25.86 -3.14 44.09
CA GLY A 198 -25.30 -2.26 43.08
C GLY A 198 -24.51 -3.06 42.04
N ASN A 199 -25.00 -3.08 40.80
CA ASN A 199 -24.33 -3.57 39.58
C ASN A 199 -23.07 -2.76 39.22
N ILE A 200 -22.25 -2.36 40.21
CA ILE A 200 -21.05 -1.56 39.98
C ILE A 200 -19.83 -2.43 40.29
N PRO A 201 -19.05 -2.81 39.26
CA PRO A 201 -17.77 -3.48 39.41
C PRO A 201 -16.86 -2.78 40.43
N GLU A 202 -16.10 -3.57 41.19
CA GLU A 202 -15.36 -3.08 42.37
C GLU A 202 -14.30 -2.01 42.04
N ASP A 203 -13.74 -2.07 40.84
CA ASP A 203 -12.82 -1.14 40.20
C ASP A 203 -13.46 0.22 39.84
N GLN A 204 -14.79 0.33 39.92
CA GLN A 204 -15.53 1.56 39.63
C GLN A 204 -16.20 2.17 40.87
N ARG A 205 -15.93 1.61 42.06
CA ARG A 205 -16.42 2.19 43.33
C ARG A 205 -15.57 3.40 43.69
N ILE A 206 -16.22 4.54 43.86
CA ILE A 206 -15.58 5.78 44.31
C ILE A 206 -15.89 5.92 45.80
N LEU A 207 -14.89 5.75 46.65
CA LEU A 207 -15.05 5.90 48.10
C LEU A 207 -14.99 7.38 48.53
N ASP A 208 -14.17 8.19 47.86
CA ASP A 208 -14.03 9.64 48.07
C ASP A 208 -14.05 10.39 46.71
N PRO A 209 -14.98 11.34 46.50
CA PRO A 209 -15.10 12.11 45.27
C PRO A 209 -13.84 12.89 44.86
N ARG A 210 -12.93 13.20 45.79
CA ARG A 210 -11.70 13.97 45.48
C ARG A 210 -10.61 13.14 44.79
N TYR A 211 -10.66 11.81 44.92
CA TYR A 211 -9.57 10.92 44.48
C TYR A 211 -9.93 10.03 43.28
N GLY A 212 -11.17 10.11 42.77
CA GLY A 212 -11.61 9.35 41.59
C GLY A 212 -11.76 7.84 41.81
N PRO A 213 -12.01 7.05 40.75
CA PRO A 213 -12.18 5.59 40.83
C PRO A 213 -10.95 4.88 41.40
N ILE A 214 -11.15 3.82 42.19
CA ILE A 214 -10.07 3.05 42.83
C ILE A 214 -9.20 2.39 41.76
N ARG A 215 -7.97 2.91 41.57
CA ARG A 215 -6.99 2.30 40.66
C ARG A 215 -6.29 1.14 41.37
N LYS A 216 -6.57 -0.12 40.98
CA LYS A 216 -5.80 -1.29 41.44
C LYS A 216 -4.42 -1.30 40.77
N THR A 217 -3.48 -0.50 41.25
CA THR A 217 -2.06 -0.67 40.93
C THR A 217 -1.43 -1.61 41.94
N ALA A 218 -1.52 -2.92 41.69
CA ALA A 218 -0.60 -3.87 42.30
C ALA A 218 0.77 -3.63 41.65
N GLY A 219 1.64 -2.85 42.31
CA GLY A 219 3.02 -2.67 41.88
C GLY A 219 3.80 -3.96 42.12
N VAL A 220 3.93 -4.81 41.09
CA VAL A 220 4.86 -5.95 41.12
C VAL A 220 6.18 -5.49 40.52
N LYS A 221 7.19 -5.28 41.36
CA LYS A 221 8.51 -4.74 40.95
C LYS A 221 9.43 -5.76 40.25
N ALA A 222 9.05 -7.02 40.11
CA ALA A 222 9.70 -8.00 39.23
C ALA A 222 8.85 -9.28 39.15
N LEU A 223 8.74 -9.87 37.97
CA LEU A 223 8.20 -11.23 37.81
C LEU A 223 9.35 -12.24 38.01
N PRO A 224 9.12 -13.43 38.63
CA PRO A 224 10.13 -14.47 38.73
C PRO A 224 10.49 -15.04 37.35
N SER A 225 11.76 -15.36 37.13
CA SER A 225 12.19 -16.11 35.95
C SER A 225 11.70 -17.55 36.02
N LEU A 226 11.25 -18.08 34.89
CA LEU A 226 10.91 -19.49 34.72
C LEU A 226 12.18 -20.22 34.26
N ASP A 227 12.54 -21.29 34.98
CA ASP A 227 13.60 -22.25 34.61
C ASP A 227 13.22 -23.05 33.35
#